data_AF-A0A1G7MWG5-F1
#
_entry.id   AF-A0A1G7MWG5-F1
#
_cell.length_a   1.000
_cell.length_b   1.000
_cell.length_c   1.000
_cell.angle_alpha   90.00
_cell.angle_beta   90.00
_cell.angle_gamma   90.00
#
_symmetry.space_group_name_H-M   'P 1'
#
loop_
_entity.id
_entity.type
_entity.pdbx_description
1 polymer ?
#
loop_
_entity_poly.entity_id
_entity_poly.type
_entity_poly.pdbx_seq_one_letter_code
_entity_poly.pdbx_strand_id
1 'polypeptide(L)'
;MLKKRLLSLVLIFIFTLFFLSGCTSPANTVQQPGTTAQTQQADIQKNSQSDQQPDKDINFSASGKLTVTFIDVGQGDSIFIQAPSGKTMLIDAGVPEMGSRVVDYIRSRGVNKIDILVGTHPHADHIGGIPAVIENFQIGKFYMPKVITTTNTFEDVLKAAKAKGLSINVAKAGVVLDLGNEVKAQMLAPNSSHYDDLNNYSAIIKITYGNTAFLFTGDAEKESEEEMLSRGYNLKADVLKVGHHGSSSATTWAFLKAVSPKYTVISVGKNNDYGHPHKETMEKLKLLGITVYRTDENGTITAVSDGKTILFNVKAGDYTAGSSGNSSTSSTPSSKTFQSLPYGYYGEPGKVYVDSSGRGLIKGNINSKGEKIYHIPGDPWYDKTKAEVWFKTEAEAQAAGFRPPKR
;
A
#
# COMPACT_ATOMS: atom_id res chain seq x y z
N MET A 1 -4.89 -56.10 -55.47
CA MET A 1 -5.36 -55.00 -56.34
C MET A 1 -4.42 -53.81 -56.16
N LEU A 2 -3.93 -53.26 -57.29
CA LEU A 2 -3.18 -52.01 -57.57
C LEU A 2 -2.09 -51.53 -56.57
N LYS A 3 -0.78 -51.69 -56.84
CA LYS A 3 0.16 -50.96 -57.77
C LYS A 3 0.47 -49.51 -57.30
N LYS A 4 1.65 -49.19 -56.75
CA LYS A 4 3.03 -49.01 -57.31
C LYS A 4 3.30 -47.67 -58.04
N ARG A 5 4.43 -47.03 -57.64
CA ARG A 5 5.39 -46.16 -58.39
C ARG A 5 5.00 -44.68 -58.59
N LEU A 6 5.90 -43.68 -58.74
CA LEU A 6 7.36 -43.43 -58.59
C LEU A 6 7.58 -41.98 -59.14
N LEU A 7 8.77 -41.39 -58.90
CA LEU A 7 9.46 -40.29 -59.64
C LEU A 7 9.25 -38.86 -59.08
N SER A 8 10.22 -38.22 -58.39
CA SER A 8 11.56 -37.72 -58.78
C SER A 8 11.56 -36.62 -59.84
N LEU A 9 11.99 -35.40 -59.47
CA LEU A 9 12.84 -34.57 -60.33
C LEU A 9 13.63 -33.54 -59.52
N VAL A 10 14.94 -33.61 -59.72
CA VAL A 10 16.04 -32.71 -59.32
C VAL A 10 16.12 -31.57 -60.32
N LEU A 11 16.49 -30.35 -59.89
CA LEU A 11 17.26 -29.46 -60.76
C LEU A 11 18.30 -28.66 -59.96
N ILE A 12 19.53 -28.79 -60.44
CA ILE A 12 20.81 -28.17 -60.07
C ILE A 12 20.95 -26.86 -60.88
N PHE A 13 21.72 -25.87 -60.38
CA PHE A 13 22.67 -24.97 -61.08
C PHE A 13 22.88 -23.70 -60.23
N ILE A 14 24.04 -23.04 -60.11
CA ILE A 14 25.44 -23.28 -60.47
C ILE A 14 26.27 -22.29 -59.62
N PHE A 15 27.49 -22.69 -59.25
CA PHE A 15 28.51 -21.86 -58.61
C PHE A 15 29.37 -21.20 -59.70
N THR A 16 29.63 -19.89 -59.64
CA THR A 16 30.73 -19.26 -60.38
C THR A 16 31.47 -18.24 -59.53
N LEU A 17 32.72 -18.59 -59.22
CA LEU A 17 33.80 -17.73 -58.72
C LEU A 17 34.43 -17.00 -59.91
N PHE A 18 34.78 -15.72 -59.81
CA PHE A 18 35.95 -15.15 -60.51
C PHE A 18 36.50 -13.89 -59.81
N PHE A 19 37.68 -14.10 -59.23
CA PHE A 19 38.88 -13.30 -59.01
C PHE A 19 39.05 -11.81 -59.46
N LEU A 20 39.81 -11.11 -58.59
CA LEU A 20 41.05 -10.30 -58.81
C LEU A 20 41.03 -8.77 -59.05
N SER A 21 41.95 -8.12 -58.30
CA SER A 21 42.65 -6.83 -58.50
C SER A 21 41.96 -5.59 -57.90
N GLY A 22 42.57 -4.68 -57.13
CA GLY A 22 43.95 -4.42 -56.74
C GLY A 22 44.18 -2.89 -56.69
N CYS A 23 44.92 -2.38 -55.68
CA CYS A 23 45.65 -1.08 -55.62
C CYS A 23 44.79 0.23 -55.62
N THR A 24 45.09 1.38 -54.98
CA THR A 24 46.26 2.03 -54.35
C THR A 24 45.78 3.32 -53.63
N SER A 25 46.50 3.80 -52.60
CA SER A 25 46.46 5.20 -52.07
C SER A 25 47.56 6.07 -52.75
N PRO A 26 47.92 7.31 -52.34
CA PRO A 26 47.26 8.43 -51.62
C PRO A 26 47.51 9.83 -52.30
N ALA A 27 47.19 10.89 -51.55
CA ALA A 27 47.80 12.24 -51.53
C ALA A 27 47.04 13.40 -52.22
N ASN A 28 46.66 14.44 -51.45
CA ASN A 28 47.52 15.64 -51.30
C ASN A 28 47.02 16.64 -50.25
N THR A 29 48.02 17.31 -49.67
CA THR A 29 48.07 18.21 -48.52
C THR A 29 48.17 19.67 -48.98
N VAL A 30 47.62 20.64 -48.23
CA VAL A 30 48.16 22.03 -48.04
C VAL A 30 47.61 22.57 -46.69
N GLN A 31 48.37 22.62 -45.58
CA GLN A 31 49.16 23.74 -44.98
C GLN A 31 48.39 25.07 -44.71
N GLN A 32 48.01 25.39 -43.45
CA GLN A 32 48.70 26.18 -42.37
C GLN A 32 48.60 27.73 -42.52
N PRO A 33 48.79 28.60 -41.48
CA PRO A 33 49.46 28.41 -40.16
C PRO A 33 48.81 29.09 -38.91
N GLY A 34 49.44 28.92 -37.72
CA GLY A 34 49.22 29.65 -36.44
C GLY A 34 49.74 31.11 -36.45
N THR A 35 49.72 31.94 -35.38
CA THR A 35 50.03 31.69 -33.95
C THR A 35 49.71 32.95 -33.08
N THR A 36 49.40 32.76 -31.78
CA THR A 36 49.62 33.62 -30.57
C THR A 36 49.09 35.07 -30.44
N ALA A 37 48.29 35.36 -29.39
CA ALA A 37 48.74 35.98 -28.12
C ALA A 37 47.57 36.50 -27.21
N GLN A 38 47.79 36.35 -25.90
CA GLN A 38 47.17 36.87 -24.66
C GLN A 38 46.17 38.04 -24.71
N THR A 39 45.17 38.06 -23.80
CA THR A 39 44.95 39.10 -22.74
C THR A 39 43.88 38.64 -21.73
N GLN A 40 44.06 39.05 -20.47
CA GLN A 40 43.28 38.82 -19.24
C GLN A 40 41.93 39.56 -19.14
N GLN A 41 40.96 38.88 -18.51
CA GLN A 41 40.14 39.32 -17.35
C GLN A 41 39.21 40.55 -17.44
N ALA A 42 37.91 40.33 -17.20
CA ALA A 42 37.04 41.27 -16.49
C ALA A 42 35.88 40.53 -15.79
N ASP A 43 35.78 40.78 -14.48
CA ASP A 43 34.77 40.34 -13.52
C ASP A 43 33.35 40.82 -13.87
N ILE A 44 32.34 39.98 -13.59
CA ILE A 44 31.14 40.41 -12.86
C ILE A 44 30.73 39.29 -11.91
N GLN A 45 31.08 39.45 -10.63
CA GLN A 45 30.43 38.78 -9.52
C GLN A 45 28.99 39.29 -9.38
N LYS A 46 28.02 38.37 -9.25
CA LYS A 46 26.77 38.66 -8.53
C LYS A 46 26.50 37.57 -7.50
N ASN A 47 26.94 37.92 -6.30
CA ASN A 47 26.50 37.55 -4.97
C ASN A 47 25.27 36.63 -4.85
N SER A 48 25.43 35.49 -4.19
CA SER A 48 24.37 34.70 -3.55
C SER A 48 24.97 33.85 -2.42
N GLN A 49 25.30 34.49 -1.29
CA GLN A 49 25.16 33.89 0.04
C GLN A 49 23.64 33.84 0.34
N SER A 50 23.06 32.93 1.11
CA SER A 50 23.47 31.72 1.80
C SER A 50 22.16 31.21 2.42
N ASP A 51 21.76 29.97 2.16
CA ASP A 51 20.89 29.22 3.08
C ASP A 51 21.28 27.75 2.95
N GLN A 52 22.25 27.37 3.78
CA GLN A 52 22.68 26.00 3.98
C GLN A 52 21.80 25.39 5.08
N GLN A 53 20.89 24.50 4.69
CA GLN A 53 20.30 23.53 5.60
C GLN A 53 20.71 22.12 5.11
N PRO A 54 21.22 21.25 5.99
CA PRO A 54 21.91 20.04 5.56
C PRO A 54 20.91 18.93 5.22
N ASP A 55 20.76 18.62 3.93
CA ASP A 55 20.32 17.29 3.52
C ASP A 55 21.44 16.30 3.87
N LYS A 56 21.26 15.58 4.98
CA LYS A 56 22.02 14.36 5.20
C LYS A 56 21.49 13.32 4.23
N ASP A 57 22.26 13.07 3.17
CA ASP A 57 22.19 11.85 2.38
C ASP A 57 22.32 10.64 3.32
N ILE A 58 21.19 10.12 3.82
CA ILE A 58 21.18 8.84 4.51
C ILE A 58 21.47 7.82 3.42
N ASN A 59 22.64 7.17 3.50
CA ASN A 59 22.99 6.12 2.57
C ASN A 59 22.14 4.87 2.90
N PHE A 60 21.00 4.74 2.20
CA PHE A 60 19.99 3.67 2.33
C PHE A 60 20.47 2.29 1.82
N SER A 61 21.71 2.22 1.28
CA SER A 61 22.32 1.03 0.69
C SER A 61 23.44 0.41 1.56
N ALA A 62 23.28 0.43 2.88
CA ALA A 62 24.26 -0.15 3.80
C ALA A 62 23.94 -1.62 4.09
N SER A 63 24.96 -2.48 3.99
CA SER A 63 24.88 -3.86 4.48
C SER A 63 24.40 -3.90 5.95
N GLY A 64 23.63 -4.92 6.31
CA GLY A 64 23.13 -5.06 7.68
C GLY A 64 21.88 -4.23 8.02
N LYS A 65 21.16 -3.66 7.04
CA LYS A 65 19.93 -2.89 7.29
C LYS A 65 18.72 -3.52 6.60
N LEU A 66 17.56 -3.40 7.25
CA LEU A 66 16.25 -3.70 6.65
C LEU A 66 15.67 -2.39 6.12
N THR A 67 15.48 -2.30 4.80
CA THR A 67 14.88 -1.15 4.13
C THR A 67 13.47 -1.52 3.68
N VAL A 68 12.48 -0.72 4.09
CA VAL A 68 11.07 -0.88 3.75
C VAL A 68 10.60 0.40 3.05
N THR A 69 10.29 0.29 1.77
CA THR A 69 9.82 1.40 0.95
C THR A 69 8.34 1.22 0.62
N PHE A 70 7.53 2.20 1.02
CA PHE A 70 6.15 2.38 0.58
C PHE A 70 6.20 3.26 -0.68
N ILE A 71 6.11 2.62 -1.85
CA ILE A 71 6.17 3.30 -3.15
C ILE A 71 4.86 4.06 -3.33
N ASP A 72 4.98 5.34 -3.68
CA ASP A 72 3.81 6.15 -4.01
C ASP A 72 3.25 5.73 -5.38
N VAL A 73 2.15 4.99 -5.32
CA VAL A 73 1.36 4.49 -6.45
C VAL A 73 -0.03 5.16 -6.48
N GLY A 74 -0.19 6.31 -5.81
CA GLY A 74 -1.49 6.92 -5.62
C GLY A 74 -2.38 6.11 -4.66
N GLN A 75 -3.65 5.92 -5.01
CA GLN A 75 -4.54 5.07 -4.22
C GLN A 75 -4.16 3.60 -4.46
N GLY A 76 -3.74 2.92 -3.40
CA GLY A 76 -3.29 1.54 -3.44
C GLY A 76 -2.00 1.29 -2.68
N ASP A 77 -1.58 0.02 -2.67
CA ASP A 77 -0.36 -0.42 -1.98
C ASP A 77 0.72 -0.88 -2.95
N SER A 78 1.96 -0.47 -2.68
CA SER A 78 3.14 -1.17 -3.16
C SER A 78 4.29 -0.97 -2.18
N ILE A 79 4.77 -2.06 -1.60
CA ILE A 79 5.74 -2.04 -0.51
C ILE A 79 6.92 -2.93 -0.87
N PHE A 80 8.05 -2.29 -1.19
CA PHE A 80 9.28 -2.98 -1.54
C PHE A 80 10.21 -3.07 -0.33
N ILE A 81 10.65 -4.29 -0.02
CA ILE A 81 11.44 -4.62 1.17
C ILE A 81 12.77 -5.22 0.72
N GLN A 82 13.86 -4.69 1.26
CA GLN A 82 15.20 -5.23 1.09
C GLN A 82 15.75 -5.62 2.46
N ALA A 83 15.98 -6.92 2.65
CA ALA A 83 16.50 -7.46 3.89
C ALA A 83 18.03 -7.26 3.99
N PRO A 84 18.61 -7.29 5.22
CA PRO A 84 20.05 -7.26 5.44
C PRO A 84 20.83 -8.30 4.62
N SER A 85 20.23 -9.47 4.38
CA SER A 85 20.81 -10.55 3.59
C SER A 85 20.84 -10.28 2.07
N GLY A 86 20.31 -9.15 1.61
CA GLY A 86 20.12 -8.81 0.20
C GLY A 86 18.88 -9.45 -0.44
N LYS A 87 18.11 -10.26 0.29
CA LYS A 87 16.84 -10.81 -0.21
C LYS A 87 15.78 -9.74 -0.31
N THR A 88 14.89 -9.88 -1.29
CA THR A 88 13.87 -8.87 -1.59
C THR A 88 12.45 -9.41 -1.49
N MET A 89 11.53 -8.56 -1.06
CA MET A 89 10.10 -8.84 -1.09
C MET A 89 9.35 -7.65 -1.67
N LEU A 90 8.34 -7.93 -2.49
CA LEU A 90 7.35 -6.95 -2.91
C LEU A 90 5.98 -7.39 -2.41
N ILE A 91 5.31 -6.51 -1.68
CA ILE A 91 3.91 -6.66 -1.26
C ILE A 91 3.11 -5.65 -2.08
N ASP A 92 2.23 -6.15 -2.94
CA ASP A 92 1.38 -5.38 -3.84
C ASP A 92 2.15 -4.45 -4.82
N ALA A 93 1.43 -3.95 -5.83
CA ALA A 93 2.00 -3.19 -6.94
C ALA A 93 1.07 -2.09 -7.48
N GLY A 94 0.09 -1.64 -6.68
CA GLY A 94 -0.86 -0.60 -7.08
C GLY A 94 -1.82 -1.03 -8.18
N VAL A 95 -2.51 -0.04 -8.75
CA VAL A 95 -3.33 -0.19 -9.97
C VAL A 95 -2.48 -0.56 -11.20
N PRO A 96 -3.06 -1.14 -12.26
CA PRO A 96 -2.30 -1.56 -13.45
C PRO A 96 -1.38 -0.50 -14.04
N GLU A 97 -1.84 0.76 -14.07
CA GLU A 97 -1.11 1.90 -14.61
C GLU A 97 0.18 2.21 -13.83
N MET A 98 0.26 1.79 -12.57
CA MET A 98 1.41 2.03 -11.69
C MET A 98 2.47 0.92 -11.78
N GLY A 99 2.19 -0.18 -12.50
CA GLY A 99 3.12 -1.29 -12.64
C GLY A 99 4.49 -0.87 -13.20
N SER A 100 4.54 0.02 -14.19
CA SER A 100 5.80 0.55 -14.74
C SER A 100 6.58 1.36 -13.71
N ARG A 101 5.90 2.20 -12.92
CA ARG A 101 6.52 2.97 -11.83
C ARG A 101 7.15 2.08 -10.76
N VAL A 102 6.46 1.01 -10.38
CA VAL A 102 6.99 0.02 -9.43
C VAL A 102 8.21 -0.68 -10.02
N VAL A 103 8.16 -1.09 -11.28
CA VAL A 103 9.28 -1.70 -12.00
C VAL A 103 10.48 -0.76 -12.06
N ASP A 104 10.29 0.50 -12.45
CA ASP A 104 11.35 1.48 -12.57
C ASP A 104 11.99 1.79 -11.21
N TYR A 105 11.17 1.92 -10.15
CA TYR A 105 11.68 2.10 -8.80
C TYR A 105 12.59 0.94 -8.39
N ILE A 106 12.13 -0.32 -8.53
CA ILE A 106 12.91 -1.49 -8.11
C ILE A 106 14.19 -1.63 -8.95
N ARG A 107 14.13 -1.39 -10.27
CA ARG A 107 15.31 -1.37 -11.14
C ARG A 107 16.32 -0.29 -10.75
N SER A 108 15.86 0.89 -10.35
CA SER A 108 16.73 1.97 -9.87
C SER A 108 17.53 1.59 -8.61
N ARG A 109 17.11 0.54 -7.89
CA ARG A 109 17.83 -0.04 -6.76
C ARG A 109 18.81 -1.15 -7.15
N GLY A 110 19.02 -1.38 -8.45
CA GLY A 110 19.90 -2.43 -8.98
C GLY A 110 19.35 -3.84 -8.79
N VAL A 111 18.05 -3.98 -8.54
CA VAL A 111 17.40 -5.26 -8.26
C VAL A 111 16.81 -5.83 -9.53
N ASN A 112 17.20 -7.07 -9.88
CA ASN A 112 16.68 -7.80 -11.04
C ASN A 112 15.83 -9.03 -10.64
N LYS A 113 15.79 -9.35 -9.35
CA LYS A 113 15.07 -10.49 -8.78
C LYS A 113 14.27 -10.05 -7.56
N ILE A 114 13.02 -10.47 -7.50
CA ILE A 114 12.16 -10.37 -6.33
C ILE A 114 12.06 -11.77 -5.72
N ASP A 115 12.68 -11.99 -4.57
CA ASP A 115 12.67 -13.32 -3.95
C ASP A 115 11.27 -13.74 -3.51
N ILE A 116 10.47 -12.79 -3.02
CA ILE A 116 9.10 -13.03 -2.59
C ILE A 116 8.17 -11.95 -3.14
N LEU A 117 7.20 -12.36 -3.93
CA LEU A 117 6.10 -11.51 -4.39
C LEU A 117 4.82 -11.90 -3.64
N VAL A 118 4.07 -10.91 -3.17
CA VAL A 118 2.80 -11.12 -2.47
C VAL A 118 1.75 -10.21 -3.08
N GLY A 119 0.63 -10.78 -3.52
CA GLY A 119 -0.61 -10.05 -3.74
C GLY A 119 -1.52 -10.27 -2.53
N THR A 120 -1.81 -9.21 -1.78
CA THR A 120 -2.49 -9.33 -0.48
C THR A 120 -3.92 -9.81 -0.63
N HIS A 121 -4.68 -9.23 -1.57
CA HIS A 121 -6.07 -9.55 -1.88
C HIS A 121 -6.39 -9.09 -3.32
N PRO A 122 -7.52 -9.49 -3.93
CA PRO A 122 -7.70 -9.40 -5.38
C PRO A 122 -8.13 -8.02 -5.92
N HIS A 123 -8.10 -6.96 -5.13
CA HIS A 123 -8.47 -5.61 -5.60
C HIS A 123 -7.42 -4.99 -6.53
N ALA A 124 -7.89 -4.15 -7.43
CA ALA A 124 -7.10 -3.62 -8.53
C ALA A 124 -5.98 -2.69 -8.06
N ASP A 125 -6.19 -1.90 -7.02
CA ASP A 125 -5.21 -1.01 -6.40
C ASP A 125 -4.14 -1.75 -5.56
N HIS A 126 -4.18 -3.08 -5.55
CA HIS A 126 -3.18 -3.92 -4.90
C HIS A 126 -2.46 -4.81 -5.92
N ILE A 127 -3.20 -5.66 -6.63
CA ILE A 127 -2.61 -6.64 -7.53
C ILE A 127 -2.51 -6.15 -8.99
N GLY A 128 -3.02 -4.96 -9.29
CA GLY A 128 -3.11 -4.44 -10.66
C GLY A 128 -1.76 -4.32 -11.36
N GLY A 129 -0.73 -3.83 -10.66
CA GLY A 129 0.62 -3.70 -11.21
C GLY A 129 1.45 -5.00 -11.21
N ILE A 130 0.97 -6.09 -10.60
CA ILE A 130 1.71 -7.35 -10.48
C ILE A 130 2.08 -7.97 -11.84
N PRO A 131 1.23 -7.96 -12.89
CA PRO A 131 1.60 -8.48 -14.20
C PRO A 131 2.88 -7.84 -14.74
N ALA A 132 3.01 -6.51 -14.67
CA ALA A 132 4.20 -5.79 -15.11
C ALA A 132 5.44 -6.21 -14.30
N VAL A 133 5.29 -6.43 -12.99
CA VAL A 133 6.37 -6.93 -12.12
C VAL A 133 6.81 -8.34 -12.53
N ILE A 134 5.87 -9.26 -12.75
CA ILE A 134 6.16 -10.64 -13.17
C ILE A 134 6.89 -10.67 -14.52
N GLU A 135 6.49 -9.81 -15.46
CA GLU A 135 7.10 -9.71 -16.78
C GLU A 135 8.56 -9.20 -16.69
N ASN A 136 8.82 -8.24 -15.80
CA ASN A 136 10.08 -7.50 -15.77
C ASN A 136 11.14 -8.01 -14.79
N PHE A 137 10.80 -8.90 -13.86
CA PHE A 137 11.73 -9.46 -12.88
C PHE A 137 11.77 -11.00 -12.87
N GLN A 138 12.84 -11.55 -12.34
CA GLN A 138 12.83 -12.94 -11.87
C GLN A 138 12.07 -13.00 -10.55
N ILE A 139 11.02 -13.83 -10.47
CA ILE A 139 10.24 -14.02 -9.25
C ILE A 139 10.62 -15.35 -8.60
N GLY A 140 10.97 -15.32 -7.31
CA GLY A 140 11.29 -16.52 -6.54
C GLY A 140 10.04 -17.29 -6.12
N LYS A 141 9.32 -16.80 -5.11
CA LYS A 141 8.01 -17.31 -4.70
C LYS A 141 6.95 -16.25 -4.85
N PHE A 142 5.80 -16.64 -5.39
CA PHE A 142 4.62 -15.79 -5.47
C PHE A 142 3.53 -16.32 -4.56
N TYR A 143 2.91 -15.45 -3.75
CA TYR A 143 1.83 -15.76 -2.84
C TYR A 143 0.59 -14.91 -3.12
N MET A 144 -0.59 -15.53 -3.09
CA MET A 144 -1.90 -14.87 -3.08
C MET A 144 -2.87 -15.66 -2.19
N PRO A 145 -3.89 -15.03 -1.59
CA PRO A 145 -4.91 -15.75 -0.85
C PRO A 145 -5.69 -16.70 -1.76
N LYS A 146 -6.28 -17.75 -1.17
CA LYS A 146 -7.09 -18.73 -1.91
C LYS A 146 -8.51 -18.19 -2.11
N VAL A 147 -8.65 -17.21 -2.99
CA VAL A 147 -9.93 -16.63 -3.43
C VAL A 147 -9.88 -16.43 -4.95
N ILE A 148 -11.02 -16.58 -5.61
CA ILE A 148 -11.15 -16.42 -7.06
C ILE A 148 -12.13 -15.29 -7.31
N THR A 149 -11.78 -14.39 -8.22
CA THR A 149 -12.69 -13.37 -8.76
C THR A 149 -12.67 -13.43 -10.28
N THR A 150 -13.66 -12.83 -10.93
CA THR A 150 -13.76 -12.76 -12.40
C THR A 150 -13.39 -11.36 -12.93
N THR A 151 -12.61 -10.60 -12.17
CA THR A 151 -12.15 -9.28 -12.61
C THR A 151 -11.02 -9.43 -13.62
N ASN A 152 -10.91 -8.51 -14.57
CA ASN A 152 -9.81 -8.49 -15.53
C ASN A 152 -8.45 -8.46 -14.82
N THR A 153 -8.34 -7.62 -13.77
CA THR A 153 -7.15 -7.52 -12.93
C THR A 153 -6.70 -8.87 -12.39
N PHE A 154 -7.61 -9.65 -11.80
CA PHE A 154 -7.28 -10.97 -11.26
C PHE A 154 -6.89 -11.94 -12.37
N GLU A 155 -7.62 -11.96 -13.48
CA GLU A 155 -7.29 -12.80 -14.63
C GLU A 155 -5.91 -12.49 -15.20
N ASP A 156 -5.55 -11.22 -15.30
CA ASP A 156 -4.27 -10.79 -15.89
C ASP A 156 -3.08 -11.19 -15.01
N VAL A 157 -3.25 -11.18 -13.69
CA VAL A 157 -2.27 -11.75 -12.76
C VAL A 157 -2.09 -13.25 -12.99
N LEU A 158 -3.18 -14.00 -13.14
CA LEU A 158 -3.11 -15.44 -13.42
C LEU A 158 -2.46 -15.72 -14.78
N LYS A 159 -2.78 -14.93 -15.81
CA LYS A 159 -2.18 -15.03 -17.15
C LYS A 159 -0.68 -14.75 -17.10
N ALA A 160 -0.25 -13.69 -16.43
CA ALA A 160 1.16 -13.33 -16.28
C ALA A 160 1.94 -14.42 -15.51
N ALA A 161 1.39 -14.90 -14.39
CA ALA A 161 1.99 -15.99 -13.61
C ALA A 161 2.13 -17.27 -14.46
N LYS A 162 1.08 -17.66 -15.19
CA LYS A 162 1.09 -18.81 -16.08
C LYS A 162 2.11 -18.65 -17.21
N ALA A 163 2.16 -17.49 -17.87
CA ALA A 163 3.10 -17.20 -18.94
C ALA A 163 4.56 -17.29 -18.47
N LYS A 164 4.82 -16.92 -17.22
CA LYS A 164 6.15 -17.01 -16.59
C LYS A 164 6.44 -18.37 -15.94
N GLY A 165 5.48 -19.32 -15.98
CA GLY A 165 5.61 -20.63 -15.34
C GLY A 165 5.65 -20.57 -13.81
N LEU A 166 5.12 -19.52 -13.20
CA LEU A 166 5.11 -19.33 -11.75
C LEU A 166 3.96 -20.11 -11.10
N SER A 167 4.28 -20.80 -10.01
CA SER A 167 3.27 -21.36 -9.10
C SER A 167 2.85 -20.32 -8.07
N ILE A 168 1.54 -20.14 -7.91
CA ILE A 168 0.96 -19.28 -6.87
C ILE A 168 0.79 -20.11 -5.60
N ASN A 169 1.55 -19.75 -4.57
CA ASN A 169 1.45 -20.36 -3.25
C ASN A 169 0.29 -19.71 -2.48
N VAL A 170 -0.39 -20.47 -1.64
CA VAL A 170 -1.51 -19.92 -0.84
C VAL A 170 -0.96 -19.05 0.28
N ALA A 171 -1.31 -17.76 0.25
CA ALA A 171 -1.14 -16.87 1.39
C ALA A 171 -2.17 -17.21 2.47
N LYS A 172 -1.67 -17.45 3.69
CA LYS A 172 -2.47 -17.77 4.87
C LYS A 172 -1.63 -17.61 6.13
N ALA A 173 -2.31 -17.51 7.28
CA ALA A 173 -1.65 -17.49 8.57
C ALA A 173 -0.68 -18.68 8.76
N GLY A 174 0.47 -18.40 9.36
CA GLY A 174 1.52 -19.39 9.66
C GLY A 174 2.53 -19.63 8.54
N VAL A 175 2.35 -19.06 7.35
CA VAL A 175 3.37 -19.10 6.29
C VAL A 175 4.59 -18.30 6.72
N VAL A 176 5.77 -18.92 6.72
CA VAL A 176 7.06 -18.27 6.96
C VAL A 176 7.67 -17.84 5.64
N LEU A 177 8.15 -16.60 5.60
CA LEU A 177 8.72 -15.96 4.41
C LEU A 177 10.24 -15.85 4.60
N ASP A 178 11.00 -16.51 3.72
CA ASP A 178 12.47 -16.53 3.81
C ASP A 178 13.07 -15.21 3.29
N LEU A 179 13.30 -14.28 4.21
CA LEU A 179 14.06 -13.04 4.02
C LEU A 179 15.46 -13.10 4.64
N GLY A 180 16.00 -14.32 4.82
CA GLY A 180 17.29 -14.55 5.46
C GLY A 180 17.19 -14.73 6.98
N ASN A 181 18.23 -15.30 7.58
CA ASN A 181 18.21 -15.77 8.97
C ASN A 181 18.10 -14.66 10.01
N GLU A 182 18.43 -13.42 9.65
CA GLU A 182 18.40 -12.26 10.55
C GLU A 182 16.98 -11.66 10.68
N VAL A 183 16.09 -11.97 9.74
CA VAL A 183 14.75 -11.38 9.65
C VAL A 183 13.70 -12.47 9.82
N LYS A 184 12.85 -12.32 10.84
CA LYS A 184 11.66 -13.17 10.98
C LYS A 184 10.51 -12.53 10.22
N ALA A 185 10.08 -13.13 9.11
CA ALA A 185 8.91 -12.72 8.35
C ALA A 185 7.87 -13.83 8.31
N GLN A 186 6.62 -13.51 8.66
CA GLN A 186 5.53 -14.49 8.68
C GLN A 186 4.18 -13.85 8.33
N MET A 187 3.31 -14.61 7.69
CA MET A 187 1.91 -14.23 7.48
C MET A 187 1.08 -14.53 8.73
N LEU A 188 0.27 -13.58 9.15
CA LEU A 188 -0.66 -13.67 10.28
C LEU A 188 -2.11 -13.83 9.83
N ALA A 189 -2.43 -13.52 8.58
CA ALA A 189 -3.74 -13.69 7.97
C ALA A 189 -3.58 -14.01 6.48
N PRO A 190 -4.63 -14.46 5.76
CA PRO A 190 -5.97 -14.80 6.25
C PRO A 190 -5.99 -15.98 7.24
N ASN A 191 -6.97 -15.98 8.16
CA ASN A 191 -7.16 -17.03 9.19
C ASN A 191 -8.38 -17.93 8.94
N SER A 192 -9.25 -17.54 8.01
CA SER A 192 -10.43 -18.28 7.56
C SER A 192 -10.31 -18.65 6.09
N SER A 193 -11.03 -19.69 5.68
CA SER A 193 -11.04 -20.15 4.29
C SER A 193 -12.01 -19.37 3.40
N HIS A 194 -12.91 -18.60 4.02
CA HIS A 194 -13.92 -17.79 3.34
C HIS A 194 -14.12 -16.48 4.11
N TYR A 195 -14.30 -15.40 3.36
CA TYR A 195 -14.78 -14.10 3.82
C TYR A 195 -15.78 -13.58 2.79
N ASP A 196 -16.76 -12.80 3.26
CA ASP A 196 -17.72 -12.15 2.37
C ASP A 196 -17.10 -10.89 1.72
N ASP A 197 -16.26 -10.17 2.47
CA ASP A 197 -15.47 -9.06 1.95
C ASP A 197 -14.09 -9.53 1.48
N LEU A 198 -13.74 -9.17 0.25
CA LEU A 198 -12.45 -9.51 -0.37
C LEU A 198 -11.27 -8.89 0.39
N ASN A 199 -11.47 -7.75 1.03
CA ASN A 199 -10.47 -7.08 1.86
C ASN A 199 -9.95 -7.98 2.98
N ASN A 200 -10.81 -8.80 3.59
CA ASN A 200 -10.44 -9.67 4.70
C ASN A 200 -9.61 -10.89 4.29
N TYR A 201 -9.49 -11.16 2.99
CA TYR A 201 -8.50 -12.12 2.47
C TYR A 201 -7.06 -11.59 2.51
N SER A 202 -6.85 -10.31 2.85
CA SER A 202 -5.53 -9.68 2.88
C SER A 202 -4.49 -10.52 3.60
N ALA A 203 -3.40 -10.81 2.88
CA ALA A 203 -2.22 -11.43 3.45
C ALA A 203 -1.50 -10.47 4.40
N ILE A 204 -1.81 -10.54 5.69
CA ILE A 204 -1.17 -9.70 6.70
C ILE A 204 0.21 -10.26 7.02
N ILE A 205 1.25 -9.44 6.88
CA ILE A 205 2.65 -9.86 7.06
C ILE A 205 3.26 -9.11 8.23
N LYS A 206 3.86 -9.84 9.17
CA LYS A 206 4.71 -9.29 10.22
C LYS A 206 6.17 -9.58 9.92
N ILE A 207 7.00 -8.54 9.96
CA ILE A 207 8.46 -8.62 9.85
C ILE A 207 9.08 -8.15 11.16
N THR A 208 10.04 -8.90 11.67
CA THR A 208 10.83 -8.54 12.86
C THR A 208 12.32 -8.63 12.52
N TYR A 209 13.05 -7.56 12.83
CA TYR A 209 14.50 -7.47 12.66
C TYR A 209 15.10 -6.85 13.93
N GLY A 210 15.94 -7.61 14.63
CA GLY A 210 16.41 -7.26 15.96
C GLY A 210 15.24 -6.94 16.91
N ASN A 211 15.23 -5.74 17.46
CA ASN A 211 14.20 -5.21 18.36
C ASN A 211 13.11 -4.41 17.64
N THR A 212 13.16 -4.32 16.31
CA THR A 212 12.18 -3.55 15.51
C THR A 212 11.21 -4.47 14.79
N ALA A 213 9.97 -4.03 14.61
CA ALA A 213 8.95 -4.78 13.88
C ALA A 213 8.06 -3.90 12.99
N PHE A 214 7.65 -4.48 11.87
CA PHE A 214 6.73 -3.90 10.89
C PHE A 214 5.52 -4.83 10.74
N LEU A 215 4.33 -4.25 10.63
CA LEU A 215 3.10 -4.98 10.33
C LEU A 215 2.43 -4.38 9.09
N PHE A 216 2.23 -5.22 8.07
CA PHE A 216 1.62 -4.87 6.80
C PHE A 216 0.25 -5.52 6.71
N THR A 217 -0.81 -4.73 6.66
CA THR A 217 -2.18 -5.24 6.79
C THR A 217 -2.93 -5.39 5.48
N GLY A 218 -2.41 -4.84 4.37
CA GLY A 218 -3.22 -4.62 3.17
C GLY A 218 -4.50 -3.89 3.55
N ASP A 219 -5.63 -4.38 3.06
CA ASP A 219 -6.94 -3.80 3.30
C ASP A 219 -7.76 -4.57 4.34
N ALA A 220 -7.12 -5.46 5.11
CA ALA A 220 -7.78 -6.19 6.19
C ALA A 220 -8.62 -5.26 7.08
N GLU A 221 -9.89 -5.60 7.22
CA GLU A 221 -10.85 -4.84 8.02
C GLU A 221 -11.04 -5.50 9.39
N LYS A 222 -11.98 -4.93 10.16
CA LYS A 222 -12.33 -5.36 11.51
C LYS A 222 -12.43 -6.88 11.69
N GLU A 223 -13.03 -7.62 10.76
CA GLU A 223 -13.18 -9.08 10.88
C GLU A 223 -11.83 -9.79 10.97
N SER A 224 -10.91 -9.50 10.03
CA SER A 224 -9.56 -10.08 10.03
C SER A 224 -8.73 -9.63 11.24
N GLU A 225 -8.90 -8.37 11.67
CA GLU A 225 -8.29 -7.86 12.90
C GLU A 225 -8.75 -8.64 14.16
N GLU A 226 -10.05 -8.86 14.29
CA GLU A 226 -10.67 -9.59 15.41
C GLU A 226 -10.22 -11.06 15.44
N GLU A 227 -10.06 -11.71 14.29
CA GLU A 227 -9.53 -13.06 14.21
C GLU A 227 -8.09 -13.15 14.73
N MET A 228 -7.22 -12.22 14.34
CA MET A 228 -5.84 -12.19 14.82
C MET A 228 -5.75 -11.93 16.32
N LEU A 229 -6.59 -11.04 16.84
CA LEU A 229 -6.71 -10.77 18.27
C LEU A 229 -7.18 -12.01 19.03
N SER A 230 -8.23 -12.68 18.54
CA SER A 230 -8.83 -13.87 19.16
C SER A 230 -7.88 -15.06 19.19
N ARG A 231 -6.98 -15.17 18.19
CA ARG A 231 -5.92 -16.18 18.15
C ARG A 231 -4.73 -15.89 19.07
N GLY A 232 -4.72 -14.73 19.74
CA GLY A 232 -3.65 -14.35 20.65
C GLY A 232 -2.30 -14.11 19.96
N TYR A 233 -2.31 -13.72 18.68
CA TYR A 233 -1.07 -13.40 18.00
C TYR A 233 -0.37 -12.21 18.66
N ASN A 234 0.96 -12.26 18.72
CA ASN A 234 1.74 -11.08 19.09
C ASN A 234 1.73 -10.08 17.93
N LEU A 235 0.83 -9.10 17.99
CA LEU A 235 0.65 -8.06 16.99
C LEU A 235 1.56 -6.85 17.17
N LYS A 236 2.31 -6.79 18.28
CA LYS A 236 3.16 -5.63 18.60
C LYS A 236 4.12 -5.30 17.44
N ALA A 237 4.12 -4.07 16.96
CA ALA A 237 5.00 -3.61 15.89
C ALA A 237 5.33 -2.13 16.09
N ASP A 238 6.50 -1.68 15.63
CA ASP A 238 6.90 -0.27 15.70
C ASP A 238 6.30 0.54 14.56
N VAL A 239 6.22 -0.06 13.37
CA VAL A 239 5.60 0.52 12.18
C VAL A 239 4.38 -0.30 11.77
N LEU A 240 3.24 0.36 11.69
CA LEU A 240 2.01 -0.19 11.14
C LEU A 240 1.73 0.45 9.78
N LYS A 241 1.65 -0.36 8.72
CA LYS A 241 0.92 0.05 7.52
C LYS A 241 -0.56 0.05 7.88
N VAL A 242 -1.19 1.23 7.86
CA VAL A 242 -2.59 1.37 8.24
C VAL A 242 -3.47 0.60 7.25
N GLY A 243 -4.45 -0.12 7.81
CA GLY A 243 -5.36 -0.95 7.02
C GLY A 243 -6.24 -0.13 6.10
N HIS A 244 -6.46 -0.64 4.90
CA HIS A 244 -7.44 -0.16 3.93
C HIS A 244 -7.29 1.35 3.67
N HIS A 245 -6.05 1.78 3.44
CA HIS A 245 -5.69 3.17 3.13
C HIS A 245 -6.13 4.21 4.18
N GLY A 246 -6.44 3.77 5.41
CA GLY A 246 -7.00 4.61 6.46
C GLY A 246 -8.53 4.68 6.48
N SER A 247 -9.21 3.71 5.86
CA SER A 247 -10.67 3.54 5.97
C SER A 247 -11.14 3.46 7.42
N SER A 248 -12.42 3.77 7.66
CA SER A 248 -13.06 3.68 8.98
C SER A 248 -13.49 2.24 9.31
N SER A 249 -13.51 1.35 8.31
CA SER A 249 -13.81 -0.09 8.46
C SER A 249 -12.64 -0.89 9.05
N ALA A 250 -11.43 -0.35 8.96
CA ALA A 250 -10.20 -0.94 9.45
C ALA A 250 -9.61 -0.14 10.62
N THR A 251 -8.48 -0.61 11.13
CA THR A 251 -7.71 -0.01 12.22
C THR A 251 -8.61 0.22 13.44
N THR A 252 -9.22 -0.86 13.94
CA THR A 252 -10.07 -0.79 15.14
C THR A 252 -9.25 -0.37 16.36
N TRP A 253 -9.92 0.17 17.38
CA TRP A 253 -9.26 0.52 18.64
C TRP A 253 -8.57 -0.66 19.31
N ALA A 254 -9.19 -1.84 19.28
CA ALA A 254 -8.63 -3.05 19.88
C ALA A 254 -7.36 -3.48 19.14
N PHE A 255 -7.41 -3.49 17.81
CA PHE A 255 -6.26 -3.80 16.98
C PHE A 255 -5.12 -2.80 17.18
N LEU A 256 -5.40 -1.49 17.10
CA LEU A 256 -4.40 -0.45 17.25
C LEU A 256 -3.73 -0.48 18.63
N LYS A 257 -4.48 -0.79 19.70
CA LYS A 257 -3.93 -1.00 21.05
C LYS A 257 -3.03 -2.24 21.13
N ALA A 258 -3.41 -3.34 20.47
CA ALA A 258 -2.61 -4.57 20.47
C ALA A 258 -1.32 -4.44 19.64
N VAL A 259 -1.37 -3.70 18.53
CA VAL A 259 -0.18 -3.37 17.72
C VAL A 259 0.73 -2.39 18.45
N SER A 260 0.13 -1.40 19.13
CA SER A 260 0.84 -0.34 19.88
C SER A 260 1.98 0.31 19.07
N PRO A 261 1.74 0.80 17.84
CA PRO A 261 2.80 1.30 16.99
C PRO A 261 3.29 2.67 17.42
N LYS A 262 4.57 2.93 17.16
CA LYS A 262 5.17 4.27 17.29
C LYS A 262 4.94 5.10 16.03
N TYR A 263 4.97 4.43 14.88
CA TYR A 263 4.83 5.01 13.56
C TYR A 263 3.73 4.30 12.78
N THR A 264 3.00 5.08 11.99
CA THR A 264 2.08 4.56 10.98
C THR A 264 2.44 5.10 9.62
N VAL A 265 2.32 4.25 8.61
CA VAL A 265 2.37 4.66 7.21
C VAL A 265 1.01 4.41 6.59
N ILE A 266 0.46 5.41 5.90
CA ILE A 266 -0.77 5.29 5.14
C ILE A 266 -0.39 5.44 3.66
N SER A 267 -0.46 4.33 2.91
CA SER A 267 -0.44 4.42 1.46
C SER A 267 -1.84 4.82 1.03
N VAL A 268 -1.95 5.96 0.37
CA VAL A 268 -3.21 6.59 -0.01
C VAL A 268 -2.95 7.59 -1.13
N GLY A 269 -3.94 7.73 -2.02
CA GLY A 269 -3.89 8.68 -3.12
C GLY A 269 -4.38 10.06 -2.71
N LYS A 270 -3.74 11.10 -3.24
CA LYS A 270 -4.23 12.48 -3.09
C LYS A 270 -5.59 12.63 -3.77
N ASN A 271 -6.54 13.28 -3.10
CA ASN A 271 -7.90 13.56 -3.62
C ASN A 271 -8.61 12.30 -4.13
N ASN A 272 -8.42 11.14 -3.48
CA ASN A 272 -9.09 9.91 -3.85
C ASN A 272 -10.61 10.00 -3.62
N ASP A 273 -11.39 9.29 -4.43
CA ASP A 273 -12.86 9.34 -4.37
C ASP A 273 -13.44 8.71 -3.11
N TYR A 274 -12.65 7.91 -2.40
CA TYR A 274 -13.06 7.24 -1.15
C TYR A 274 -13.05 8.19 0.05
N GLY A 275 -12.38 9.34 -0.03
CA GLY A 275 -12.18 10.23 1.11
C GLY A 275 -11.16 9.69 2.13
N HIS A 276 -10.32 8.74 1.72
CA HIS A 276 -9.26 8.18 2.55
C HIS A 276 -8.10 9.18 2.74
N PRO A 277 -7.41 9.17 3.89
CA PRO A 277 -7.78 8.45 5.11
C PRO A 277 -8.98 9.11 5.79
N HIS A 278 -9.88 8.30 6.37
CA HIS A 278 -11.06 8.83 7.04
C HIS A 278 -10.71 9.55 8.34
N LYS A 279 -11.53 10.56 8.66
CA LYS A 279 -11.36 11.41 9.85
C LYS A 279 -11.30 10.59 11.14
N GLU A 280 -12.14 9.59 11.29
CA GLU A 280 -12.21 8.72 12.46
C GLU A 280 -10.89 7.98 12.68
N THR A 281 -10.25 7.51 11.61
CA THR A 281 -8.96 6.83 11.68
C THR A 281 -7.86 7.82 12.05
N MET A 282 -7.82 8.99 11.43
CA MET A 282 -6.84 10.03 11.77
C MET A 282 -6.98 10.53 13.22
N GLU A 283 -8.21 10.63 13.73
CA GLU A 283 -8.48 11.00 15.13
C GLU A 283 -7.99 9.92 16.11
N LYS A 284 -8.16 8.63 15.81
CA LYS A 284 -7.58 7.53 16.62
C LYS A 284 -6.06 7.67 16.73
N LEU A 285 -5.39 7.87 15.59
CA LEU A 285 -3.94 8.02 15.53
C LEU A 285 -3.47 9.25 16.33
N LYS A 286 -4.16 10.38 16.16
CA LYS A 286 -3.90 11.62 16.90
C LYS A 286 -4.06 11.46 18.40
N LEU A 287 -5.15 10.85 18.84
CA LEU A 287 -5.45 10.63 20.26
C LEU A 287 -4.40 9.77 20.96
N LEU A 288 -3.81 8.81 20.24
CA LEU A 288 -2.75 7.94 20.76
C LEU A 288 -1.34 8.52 20.56
N GLY A 289 -1.21 9.70 19.95
CA GLY A 289 0.08 10.34 19.69
C GLY A 289 0.98 9.54 18.73
N ILE A 290 0.38 8.76 17.82
CA ILE A 290 1.10 7.91 16.88
C ILE A 290 1.58 8.75 15.71
N THR A 291 2.89 8.69 15.40
CA THR A 291 3.46 9.48 14.31
C THR A 291 2.98 8.96 12.96
N VAL A 292 2.45 9.84 12.09
CA VAL A 292 1.88 9.46 10.80
C VAL A 292 2.78 9.87 9.65
N TYR A 293 2.93 8.99 8.66
CA TYR A 293 3.49 9.26 7.34
C TYR A 293 2.48 8.87 6.27
N ARG A 294 2.36 9.65 5.19
CA ARG A 294 1.37 9.40 4.15
C ARG A 294 1.93 9.62 2.75
N THR A 295 1.61 8.72 1.82
CA THR A 295 2.14 8.83 0.45
C THR A 295 1.58 10.02 -0.32
N ASP A 296 0.34 10.43 -0.03
CA ASP A 296 -0.26 11.62 -0.66
C ASP A 296 0.37 12.95 -0.24
N GLU A 297 1.00 12.98 0.94
CA GLU A 297 1.73 14.14 1.46
C GLU A 297 3.24 14.07 1.17
N ASN A 298 3.82 12.87 1.28
CA ASN A 298 5.28 12.67 1.31
C ASN A 298 5.84 12.04 0.04
N GLY A 299 4.98 11.59 -0.89
CA GLY A 299 5.38 10.72 -1.98
C GLY A 299 5.91 9.38 -1.46
N THR A 300 6.97 8.86 -2.07
CA THR A 300 7.55 7.56 -1.68
C THR A 300 8.25 7.66 -0.32
N ILE A 301 7.81 6.84 0.63
CA ILE A 301 8.31 6.81 2.01
C ILE A 301 9.22 5.59 2.18
N THR A 302 10.42 5.80 2.73
CA THR A 302 11.38 4.74 3.04
C THR A 302 11.69 4.75 4.53
N ALA A 303 11.42 3.63 5.18
CA ALA A 303 11.81 3.34 6.56
C ALA A 303 13.02 2.40 6.57
N VAL A 304 14.06 2.73 7.32
CA VAL A 304 15.26 1.90 7.48
C VAL A 304 15.42 1.51 8.92
N SER A 305 15.52 0.21 9.15
CA SER A 305 15.86 -0.36 10.44
C SER A 305 17.29 -0.91 10.45
N ASP A 306 18.04 -0.57 11.50
CA ASP A 306 19.32 -1.20 11.85
C ASP A 306 19.15 -2.33 12.89
N GLY A 307 17.91 -2.76 13.13
CA GLY A 307 17.56 -3.75 14.15
C GLY A 307 17.38 -3.18 15.55
N LYS A 308 17.57 -1.87 15.76
CA LYS A 308 17.32 -1.18 17.05
C LYS A 308 16.48 0.07 16.89
N THR A 309 16.71 0.83 15.84
CA THR A 309 16.06 2.10 15.53
C THR A 309 15.51 2.09 14.12
N ILE A 310 14.49 2.92 13.88
CA ILE A 310 13.88 3.11 12.56
C ILE A 310 14.01 4.58 12.19
N LEU A 311 14.56 4.86 11.01
CA LEU A 311 14.67 6.19 10.42
C LEU A 311 13.83 6.28 9.16
N PHE A 312 13.20 7.43 8.93
CA PHE A 312 12.42 7.72 7.73
C PHE A 312 13.14 8.77 6.87
N ASN A 313 13.01 8.66 5.55
CA ASN A 313 13.56 9.63 4.59
C ASN A 313 12.78 10.95 4.53
N VAL A 314 11.61 11.02 5.18
CA VAL A 314 10.70 12.17 5.16
C VAL A 314 10.35 12.61 6.58
N LYS A 315 9.82 13.83 6.69
CA LYS A 315 9.19 14.29 7.92
C LYS A 315 7.80 13.67 8.06
N ALA A 316 7.36 13.52 9.31
CA ALA A 316 6.00 13.07 9.58
C ALA A 316 4.97 14.05 9.00
N GLY A 317 3.87 13.48 8.51
CA GLY A 317 2.70 14.20 8.05
C GLY A 317 1.84 14.72 9.20
N ASP A 318 0.69 15.30 8.86
CA ASP A 318 -0.28 15.74 9.85
C ASP A 318 -1.43 14.72 10.05
N TYR A 319 -2.46 15.13 10.80
CA TYR A 319 -3.64 14.30 11.07
C TYR A 319 -4.88 14.75 10.28
N THR A 320 -4.70 15.44 9.15
CA THR A 320 -5.80 15.87 8.30
C THR A 320 -6.48 14.66 7.66
N ALA A 321 -7.80 14.68 7.61
CA ALA A 321 -8.54 13.66 6.88
C ALA A 321 -8.39 13.87 5.37
N GLY A 322 -8.56 12.80 4.61
CA GLY A 322 -8.74 12.86 3.16
C GLY A 322 -9.96 13.69 2.79
N SER A 323 -9.89 14.35 1.64
CA SER A 323 -11.04 15.01 1.02
C SER A 323 -11.39 14.24 -0.25
N SER A 324 -12.68 13.89 -0.43
CA SER A 324 -13.13 13.25 -1.66
C SER A 324 -13.04 14.23 -2.84
N GLY A 325 -12.66 13.74 -4.02
CA GLY A 325 -12.47 14.54 -5.24
C GLY A 325 -13.70 15.31 -5.73
N ASN A 326 -14.87 15.10 -5.12
CA ASN A 326 -16.10 15.83 -5.38
C ASN A 326 -16.40 16.85 -4.27
N SER A 327 -15.63 17.94 -4.26
CA SER A 327 -16.04 19.16 -3.57
C SER A 327 -15.76 20.34 -4.50
N SER A 328 -16.76 20.67 -5.31
CA SER A 328 -16.86 21.98 -5.92
C SER A 328 -16.91 23.05 -4.82
N THR A 329 -16.06 24.04 -5.01
CA THR A 329 -15.86 25.29 -4.26
C THR A 329 -17.10 25.86 -3.56
N SER A 330 -16.97 26.12 -2.25
CA SER A 330 -17.44 27.39 -1.68
C SER A 330 -16.54 27.80 -0.49
N SER A 331 -16.28 29.10 -0.43
CA SER A 331 -15.22 29.79 0.32
C SER A 331 -15.39 29.84 1.85
N THR A 332 -14.24 29.81 2.53
CA THR A 332 -13.78 30.08 3.92
C THR A 332 -14.50 31.19 4.73
N PRO A 333 -14.17 31.47 6.03
CA PRO A 333 -13.36 30.74 7.04
C PRO A 333 -13.94 30.71 8.50
N SER A 334 -13.44 29.82 9.37
CA SER A 334 -12.82 30.18 10.67
C SER A 334 -12.63 28.98 11.61
N SER A 335 -11.52 29.03 12.35
CA SER A 335 -11.05 28.09 13.36
C SER A 335 -12.02 27.84 14.51
N LYS A 336 -11.99 26.64 15.12
CA LYS A 336 -11.80 26.43 16.57
C LYS A 336 -11.69 24.93 16.95
N THR A 337 -10.50 24.60 17.47
CA THR A 337 -10.20 23.67 18.57
C THR A 337 -11.24 22.60 18.96
N PHE A 338 -10.89 21.33 18.72
CA PHE A 338 -11.53 20.16 19.34
C PHE A 338 -10.76 19.74 20.59
N GLN A 339 -11.49 19.60 21.70
CA GLN A 339 -11.00 19.04 22.97
C GLN A 339 -11.64 17.65 23.14
N SER A 340 -10.79 16.63 23.33
CA SER A 340 -11.08 15.19 23.48
C SER A 340 -11.66 14.85 24.87
N LEU A 341 -12.55 13.86 25.06
CA LEU A 341 -12.35 12.40 25.30
C LEU A 341 -13.70 11.78 25.80
N PRO A 342 -13.90 10.45 26.00
CA PRO A 342 -13.42 9.23 25.32
C PRO A 342 -14.57 8.26 24.88
N TYR A 343 -14.22 7.14 24.22
CA TYR A 343 -15.11 6.11 23.64
C TYR A 343 -15.11 4.79 24.43
N GLY A 344 -16.29 4.18 24.62
CA GLY A 344 -16.51 2.78 25.05
C GLY A 344 -17.68 2.13 24.29
N TYR A 345 -17.62 0.82 24.05
CA TYR A 345 -18.64 -0.02 23.37
C TYR A 345 -19.03 -1.18 24.32
N TYR A 346 -20.31 -1.55 24.25
CA TYR A 346 -21.12 -2.33 25.22
C TYR A 346 -21.61 -1.52 26.43
N GLY A 347 -22.69 -0.76 26.21
CA GLY A 347 -23.65 -0.34 27.23
C GLY A 347 -23.08 0.25 28.51
N GLU A 348 -22.40 1.40 28.42
CA GLU A 348 -22.23 2.25 29.62
C GLU A 348 -23.47 3.15 29.78
N PRO A 349 -24.15 3.12 30.95
CA PRO A 349 -25.13 4.12 31.30
C PRO A 349 -24.49 5.51 31.22
N GLY A 350 -24.98 6.37 30.30
CA GLY A 350 -24.55 7.77 30.22
C GLY A 350 -23.73 8.18 28.99
N LYS A 351 -23.50 7.30 28.00
CA LYS A 351 -22.92 7.73 26.72
C LYS A 351 -23.89 8.64 25.96
N VAL A 352 -23.43 9.87 25.68
CA VAL A 352 -24.22 10.91 25.02
C VAL A 352 -23.88 10.97 23.53
N TYR A 353 -24.87 10.76 22.69
CA TYR A 353 -24.86 10.85 21.24
C TYR A 353 -25.54 12.14 20.85
N VAL A 354 -24.77 13.20 20.60
CA VAL A 354 -25.30 14.51 20.19
C VAL A 354 -24.52 15.09 19.01
N ASP A 355 -25.19 15.89 18.19
CA ASP A 355 -24.54 16.70 17.16
C ASP A 355 -23.82 17.91 17.77
N SER A 356 -23.17 18.72 16.93
CA SER A 356 -22.46 19.94 17.33
C SER A 356 -23.33 21.01 18.03
N SER A 357 -24.66 20.89 17.93
CA SER A 357 -25.63 21.76 18.61
C SER A 357 -26.24 21.12 19.87
N GLY A 358 -25.78 19.94 20.27
CA GLY A 358 -26.29 19.22 21.43
C GLY A 358 -27.62 18.48 21.19
N ARG A 359 -28.05 18.32 19.93
CA ARG A 359 -29.25 17.54 19.59
C ARG A 359 -28.94 16.06 19.57
N GLY A 360 -29.83 15.25 20.13
CA GLY A 360 -29.66 13.79 20.20
C GLY A 360 -29.49 13.15 18.82
N LEU A 361 -28.62 12.15 18.72
CA LEU A 361 -28.31 11.43 17.49
C LEU A 361 -28.84 10.00 17.51
N ILE A 362 -29.37 9.47 18.61
CA ILE A 362 -29.98 8.13 18.58
C ILE A 362 -31.34 8.23 17.89
N LYS A 363 -31.54 7.46 16.82
CA LYS A 363 -32.79 7.43 16.06
C LYS A 363 -33.72 6.37 16.64
N GLY A 364 -34.86 6.77 17.21
CA GLY A 364 -35.94 5.87 17.58
C GLY A 364 -37.02 5.82 16.50
N ASN A 365 -37.49 4.63 16.15
CA ASN A 365 -38.61 4.41 15.23
C ASN A 365 -39.53 3.27 15.69
N ILE A 366 -40.76 3.24 15.17
CA ILE A 366 -41.73 2.16 15.40
C ILE A 366 -41.84 1.33 14.12
N ASN A 367 -41.51 0.04 14.19
CA ASN A 367 -41.60 -0.81 13.02
C ASN A 367 -43.05 -1.21 12.69
N SER A 368 -43.26 -1.90 11.56
CA SER A 368 -44.59 -2.33 11.11
C SER A 368 -45.32 -3.28 12.07
N LYS A 369 -44.62 -3.84 13.06
CA LYS A 369 -45.19 -4.69 14.12
C LYS A 369 -45.48 -3.92 15.42
N GLY A 370 -45.32 -2.59 15.41
CA GLY A 370 -45.49 -1.75 16.60
C GLY A 370 -44.33 -1.80 17.58
N GLU A 371 -43.18 -2.39 17.21
CA GLU A 371 -42.02 -2.46 18.10
C GLU A 371 -41.23 -1.16 18.06
N LYS A 372 -40.97 -0.58 19.24
CA LYS A 372 -40.09 0.57 19.43
C LYS A 372 -38.63 0.14 19.37
N ILE A 373 -37.90 0.58 18.35
CA ILE A 373 -36.49 0.24 18.13
C ILE A 373 -35.66 1.51 18.08
N TYR A 374 -34.51 1.53 18.76
CA TYR A 374 -33.55 2.62 18.63
C TYR A 374 -32.29 2.16 17.88
N HIS A 375 -31.71 3.07 17.11
CA HIS A 375 -30.50 2.86 16.34
C HIS A 375 -29.48 3.94 16.73
N ILE A 376 -28.27 3.52 17.06
CA ILE A 376 -27.17 4.43 17.40
C ILE A 376 -26.32 4.72 16.16
N PRO A 377 -25.66 5.90 16.05
CA PRO A 377 -24.70 6.18 14.99
C PRO A 377 -23.67 5.05 14.85
N GLY A 378 -23.53 4.51 13.63
CA GLY A 378 -22.68 3.36 13.32
C GLY A 378 -23.38 2.00 13.28
N ASP A 379 -24.66 1.91 13.67
CA ASP A 379 -25.44 0.68 13.47
C ASP A 379 -25.74 0.44 11.97
N PRO A 380 -25.80 -0.83 11.49
CA PRO A 380 -26.05 -1.15 10.08
C PRO A 380 -27.35 -0.56 9.49
N TRP A 381 -28.33 -0.28 10.36
CA TRP A 381 -29.63 0.25 9.99
C TRP A 381 -29.78 1.75 10.29
N TYR A 382 -28.78 2.39 10.88
CA TYR A 382 -28.86 3.77 11.34
C TYR A 382 -29.18 4.76 10.20
N ASP A 383 -28.43 4.69 9.10
CA ASP A 383 -28.64 5.62 7.98
C ASP A 383 -29.93 5.36 7.21
N LYS A 384 -30.39 4.10 7.21
CA LYS A 384 -31.64 3.67 6.59
C LYS A 384 -32.86 3.98 7.46
N THR A 385 -32.66 4.25 8.74
CA THR A 385 -33.74 4.53 9.68
C THR A 385 -34.16 5.99 9.59
N LYS A 386 -35.46 6.20 9.34
CA LYS A 386 -36.11 7.49 9.53
C LYS A 386 -36.51 7.61 11.01
N ALA A 387 -35.92 8.57 11.71
CA ALA A 387 -36.22 8.79 13.11
C ALA A 387 -37.62 9.39 13.29
N GLU A 388 -38.38 8.82 14.21
CA GLU A 388 -39.63 9.39 14.75
C GLU A 388 -39.35 10.16 16.05
N VAL A 389 -38.33 9.73 16.80
CA VAL A 389 -37.86 10.38 18.02
C VAL A 389 -36.34 10.34 18.07
N TRP A 390 -35.73 11.32 18.73
CA TRP A 390 -34.30 11.40 18.91
C TRP A 390 -33.94 11.32 20.39
N PHE A 391 -32.95 10.50 20.74
CA PHE A 391 -32.41 10.40 22.10
C PHE A 391 -30.95 10.84 22.15
N LYS A 392 -30.55 11.37 23.29
CA LYS A 392 -29.15 11.68 23.56
C LYS A 392 -28.43 10.47 24.14
N THR A 393 -29.12 9.60 24.88
CA THR A 393 -28.49 8.40 25.47
C THR A 393 -29.33 7.16 25.21
N GLU A 394 -28.68 5.99 25.21
CA GLU A 394 -29.40 4.71 25.12
C GLU A 394 -30.33 4.51 26.32
N ALA A 395 -29.97 5.03 27.50
CA ALA A 395 -30.80 5.01 28.70
C ALA A 395 -32.10 5.81 28.52
N GLU A 396 -32.04 6.99 27.89
CA GLU A 396 -33.24 7.77 27.53
C GLU A 396 -34.14 6.98 26.57
N ALA A 397 -33.54 6.33 25.55
CA ALA A 397 -34.27 5.51 24.60
C ALA A 397 -34.97 4.32 25.28
N GLN A 398 -34.25 3.61 26.15
CA GLN A 398 -34.75 2.47 26.91
C GLN A 398 -35.83 2.88 27.91
N ALA A 399 -35.67 4.01 28.61
CA ALA A 399 -36.69 4.57 29.51
C ALA A 399 -37.97 4.97 28.74
N ALA A 400 -37.84 5.39 27.48
CA ALA A 400 -38.97 5.65 26.58
C ALA A 400 -39.60 4.38 25.96
N GLY A 401 -39.09 3.20 26.34
CA GLY A 401 -39.59 1.89 25.92
C GLY A 401 -39.03 1.40 24.58
N PHE A 402 -37.95 2.01 24.07
CA PHE A 402 -37.27 1.54 22.87
C PHE A 402 -36.21 0.50 23.22
N ARG A 403 -36.12 -0.57 22.43
CA ARG A 403 -35.10 -1.60 22.56
C ARG A 403 -34.08 -1.52 21.41
N PRO A 404 -32.86 -2.06 21.56
CA PRO A 404 -31.94 -2.18 20.43
C PRO A 404 -32.51 -3.13 19.35
N PRO A 405 -32.02 -3.05 18.09
CA PRO A 405 -32.37 -3.98 17.04
C PRO A 405 -31.95 -5.41 17.41
N LYS A 406 -32.77 -6.40 17.03
CA LYS A 406 -32.40 -7.82 17.15
C LYS A 406 -31.39 -8.13 16.05
N ARG A 407 -30.29 -8.78 16.40
CA ARG A 407 -29.27 -9.25 15.45
C ARG A 407 -29.77 -10.47 14.69
#